data_AF-A0A3D5S4B7-F1
#
_entry.id   AF-A0A3D5S4B7-F1
#
_cell.length_a   1.000
_cell.length_b   1.000
_cell.length_c   1.000
_cell.angle_alpha   90.00
_cell.angle_beta   90.00
_cell.angle_gamma   90.00
#
_symmetry.space_group_name_H-M   'P 1'
#
loop_
_entity.id
_entity.type
_entity.pdbx_description
1 polymer ?
#
loop_
_entity_poly.entity_id
_entity_poly.type
_entity_poly.pdbx_seq_one_letter_code
_entity_poly.pdbx_strand_id
1 'polypeptide(L)'
;MLELVSPGSNQGLLIPKLTTAQKEAMASNLSENELGLIVYDGDLNQFFYWHPSGWKAGLGILSETEAGGDLQGTFPNVTIRDNVVDKAALDKVLDISGESAYGNASTVITITLDTDGRVRDILEVPVSVGSSNIVDLTISNQDIANQTITISKLTSEGNSNKVLTTDGSGNLYWADENLFLTPALVSGQMFIGGSDDRAIGLPTTGDLNIVNTGTAIDFQIKDLIIETGDIANNAIINEKIASGAVQSNSIEDGAITSEDLATGAVETSNILDATILTEDIADEAITTEKIASGAIQAGDIQDGAIGTGQLLDGDIQTIDINDQAVTSAKIANGTIVNEDISTGAVQSNSIEDGAIVSEDIAGGAV
;
A
#
# COMPACT_ATOMS: atom_id res chain seq x y z
N MET A 1 -77.42 -13.07 38.38
CA MET A 1 -77.98 -13.50 39.68
C MET A 1 -79.45 -13.07 39.69
N LEU A 2 -80.38 -14.01 39.54
CA LEU A 2 -81.81 -13.71 39.68
C LEU A 2 -82.10 -13.61 41.18
N GLU A 3 -82.14 -12.40 41.71
CA GLU A 3 -82.47 -12.15 43.12
C GLU A 3 -83.98 -11.96 43.24
N LEU A 4 -84.66 -12.89 43.89
CA LEU A 4 -86.10 -12.81 44.13
C LEU A 4 -86.34 -12.07 45.46
N VAL A 5 -86.58 -10.76 45.37
CA VAL A 5 -86.87 -9.90 46.53
C VAL A 5 -88.38 -9.70 46.66
N SER A 6 -88.98 -10.08 47.79
CA SER A 6 -90.38 -9.78 48.10
C SER A 6 -90.58 -8.26 48.14
N PRO A 7 -91.55 -7.67 47.42
CA PRO A 7 -91.82 -6.23 47.50
C PRO A 7 -92.54 -5.91 48.82
N GLY A 8 -91.76 -5.71 49.88
CA GLY A 8 -92.22 -5.19 51.18
C GLY A 8 -93.08 -6.15 52.02
N SER A 9 -92.57 -6.55 53.18
CA SER A 9 -93.33 -7.23 54.27
C SER A 9 -93.52 -8.75 54.18
N ASN A 10 -92.45 -9.51 53.89
CA ASN A 10 -92.37 -10.97 54.17
C ASN A 10 -93.55 -11.79 53.59
N GLN A 11 -94.06 -11.38 52.42
CA GLN A 11 -95.10 -12.12 51.72
C GLN A 11 -94.41 -13.21 50.88
N GLY A 12 -94.60 -14.48 51.26
CA GLY A 12 -94.04 -15.60 50.53
C GLY A 12 -94.57 -15.67 49.10
N LEU A 13 -93.75 -16.19 48.18
CA LEU A 13 -94.20 -16.49 46.82
C LEU A 13 -95.18 -17.67 46.87
N LEU A 14 -96.41 -17.47 46.39
CA LEU A 14 -97.35 -18.58 46.22
C LEU A 14 -96.90 -19.42 45.03
N ILE A 15 -96.42 -20.62 45.33
CA ILE A 15 -96.07 -21.62 44.33
C ILE A 15 -97.28 -22.58 44.20
N PRO A 16 -97.82 -22.78 42.98
CA PRO A 16 -98.92 -23.73 42.78
C PRO A 16 -98.54 -25.14 43.24
N LYS A 17 -99.40 -25.75 44.06
CA LYS A 17 -99.29 -27.17 44.43
C LYS A 17 -100.12 -28.01 43.47
N LEU A 18 -99.47 -28.93 42.77
CA LEU A 18 -100.08 -29.82 41.77
C LEU A 18 -99.77 -31.28 42.12
N THR A 19 -100.60 -32.24 41.68
CA THR A 19 -100.22 -33.66 41.68
C THR A 19 -99.21 -33.93 40.56
N THR A 20 -98.48 -35.06 40.61
CA THR A 20 -97.54 -35.42 39.55
C THR A 20 -98.24 -35.51 38.20
N ALA A 21 -99.45 -36.07 38.16
CA ALA A 21 -100.25 -36.16 36.94
C ALA A 21 -100.66 -34.78 36.39
N GLN A 22 -101.00 -33.82 37.26
CA GLN A 22 -101.34 -32.47 36.83
C GLN A 22 -100.12 -31.73 36.29
N LYS A 23 -98.96 -31.85 36.95
CA LYS A 23 -97.69 -31.26 36.48
C LYS A 23 -97.28 -31.80 35.12
N GLU A 24 -97.31 -33.12 34.92
CA GLU A 24 -96.94 -33.74 33.63
C GLU A 24 -97.94 -33.38 32.52
N ALA A 25 -99.24 -33.26 32.83
CA ALA A 25 -100.23 -32.80 31.86
C ALA A 25 -100.00 -31.35 31.39
N MET A 26 -99.35 -30.51 32.21
CA MET A 26 -98.96 -29.16 31.81
C MET A 26 -97.78 -29.14 30.84
N ALA A 27 -96.90 -30.14 30.86
CA ALA A 27 -95.67 -30.16 30.06
C ALA A 27 -95.94 -30.07 28.55
N SER A 28 -97.06 -30.63 28.07
CA SER A 28 -97.44 -30.61 26.65
C SER A 28 -97.83 -29.23 26.12
N ASN A 29 -98.11 -28.27 27.01
CA ASN A 29 -98.50 -26.90 26.67
C ASN A 29 -97.40 -25.87 26.95
N LEU A 30 -96.21 -26.33 27.37
CA LEU A 30 -95.06 -25.47 27.65
C LEU A 30 -94.00 -25.68 26.56
N SER A 31 -93.38 -24.59 26.12
CA SER A 31 -92.32 -24.53 25.13
C SER A 31 -90.96 -24.28 25.78
N GLU A 32 -89.90 -24.27 24.97
CA GLU A 32 -88.54 -23.96 25.43
C GLU A 32 -88.38 -22.52 25.94
N ASN A 33 -89.35 -21.64 25.68
CA ASN A 33 -89.28 -20.22 26.05
C ASN A 33 -89.93 -19.88 27.40
N GLU A 34 -90.78 -20.75 27.99
CA GLU A 34 -91.36 -20.53 29.32
C GLU A 34 -90.38 -20.91 30.47
N LEU A 35 -89.15 -20.42 30.39
CA LEU A 35 -88.12 -20.67 31.39
C LEU A 35 -88.45 -19.97 32.72
N GLY A 36 -88.36 -20.71 33.82
CA GLY A 36 -88.52 -20.16 35.18
C GLY A 36 -89.89 -20.37 35.83
N LEU A 37 -90.81 -21.12 35.20
CA LEU A 37 -92.02 -21.61 35.88
C LEU A 37 -91.62 -22.60 36.99
N ILE A 38 -92.12 -22.39 38.22
CA ILE A 38 -91.87 -23.25 39.38
C ILE A 38 -93.20 -23.75 39.93
N VAL A 39 -93.26 -25.06 40.22
CA VAL A 39 -94.41 -25.71 40.87
C VAL A 39 -93.94 -26.61 42.02
N TYR A 40 -94.82 -26.87 42.98
CA TYR A 40 -94.59 -27.88 44.01
C TYR A 40 -95.42 -29.13 43.72
N ASP A 41 -94.75 -30.25 43.49
CA ASP A 41 -95.40 -31.53 43.28
C ASP A 41 -95.80 -32.13 44.63
N GLY A 42 -97.10 -32.22 44.88
CA GLY A 42 -97.67 -32.66 46.14
C GLY A 42 -97.62 -34.16 46.39
N ASP A 43 -97.44 -34.97 45.34
CA ASP A 43 -97.30 -36.43 45.49
C ASP A 43 -95.84 -36.77 45.80
N LEU A 44 -94.89 -36.05 45.19
CA LEU A 44 -93.45 -36.23 45.40
C LEU A 44 -92.88 -35.36 46.53
N ASN A 45 -93.67 -34.41 47.05
CA ASN A 45 -93.28 -33.43 48.06
C ASN A 45 -92.00 -32.63 47.72
N GLN A 46 -91.78 -32.30 46.44
CA GLN A 46 -90.60 -31.56 45.98
C GLN A 46 -90.94 -30.47 44.96
N PHE A 47 -90.14 -29.40 44.92
CA PHE A 47 -90.22 -28.37 43.89
C PHE A 47 -89.67 -28.84 42.55
N PHE A 48 -90.31 -28.39 41.48
CA PHE A 48 -89.84 -28.55 40.11
C PHE A 48 -89.86 -27.21 39.40
N TYR A 49 -88.95 -27.03 38.43
CA TYR A 49 -88.97 -25.90 37.51
C TYR A 49 -88.96 -26.37 36.05
N TRP A 50 -89.51 -25.55 35.15
CA TRP A 50 -89.50 -25.84 33.72
C TRP A 50 -88.18 -25.44 33.06
N HIS A 51 -87.64 -26.34 32.24
CA HIS A 51 -86.42 -26.19 31.43
C HIS A 51 -86.75 -26.64 29.99
N PRO A 52 -86.00 -26.24 28.94
CA PRO A 52 -86.29 -26.67 27.56
C PRO A 52 -86.38 -28.18 27.37
N SER A 53 -85.68 -28.95 28.23
CA SER A 53 -85.70 -30.42 28.24
C SER A 53 -86.72 -31.02 29.23
N GLY A 54 -87.76 -30.28 29.61
CA GLY A 54 -88.85 -30.69 30.50
C GLY A 54 -88.65 -30.32 31.98
N TRP A 55 -89.57 -30.79 32.84
CA TRP A 55 -89.54 -30.53 34.29
C TRP A 55 -88.26 -31.06 34.95
N LYS A 56 -87.57 -30.19 35.70
CA LYS A 56 -86.38 -30.54 36.50
C LYS A 56 -86.70 -30.42 37.99
N ALA A 57 -86.25 -31.41 38.76
CA ALA A 57 -86.44 -31.43 40.21
C ALA A 57 -85.45 -30.46 40.90
N GLY A 58 -85.93 -29.77 41.94
CA GLY A 58 -85.13 -28.90 42.82
C GLY A 58 -85.04 -27.43 42.38
N LEU A 59 -84.76 -26.54 43.32
CA LEU A 59 -84.55 -25.10 43.08
C LEU A 59 -83.06 -24.75 43.14
N GLY A 60 -82.32 -25.16 42.10
CA GLY A 60 -81.00 -24.63 41.70
C GLY A 60 -79.80 -24.80 42.63
N ILE A 61 -78.70 -25.35 42.08
CA ILE A 61 -77.41 -24.64 42.03
C ILE A 61 -76.88 -24.89 40.62
N LEU A 62 -76.81 -23.86 39.77
CA LEU A 62 -76.25 -23.97 38.43
C LEU A 62 -74.71 -23.99 38.52
N SER A 63 -74.11 -24.93 37.78
CA SER A 63 -72.67 -25.16 37.65
C SER A 63 -71.94 -23.91 37.16
N GLU A 64 -70.75 -23.64 37.71
CA GLU A 64 -69.84 -22.49 37.48
C GLU A 64 -69.35 -22.30 36.03
N THR A 65 -69.95 -22.97 35.06
CA THR A 65 -69.54 -22.99 33.65
C THR A 65 -70.03 -21.80 32.81
N GLU A 66 -70.77 -20.83 33.37
CA GLU A 66 -71.43 -19.78 32.57
C GLU A 66 -71.10 -18.32 32.97
N ALA A 67 -70.02 -18.06 33.72
CA ALA A 67 -69.61 -16.67 34.02
C ALA A 67 -68.09 -16.45 33.94
N GLY A 68 -67.66 -15.76 32.88
CA GLY A 68 -66.37 -15.05 32.83
C GLY A 68 -65.31 -15.70 31.94
N GLY A 69 -64.94 -15.00 30.88
CA GLY A 69 -64.01 -15.48 29.86
C GLY A 69 -62.52 -15.25 30.14
N ASP A 70 -61.77 -15.86 29.21
CA ASP A 70 -60.38 -15.68 28.78
C ASP A 70 -59.25 -16.36 29.58
N LEU A 71 -58.74 -17.47 29.02
CA LEU A 71 -57.46 -17.50 28.30
C LEU A 71 -57.52 -18.69 27.32
N GLN A 72 -57.75 -18.41 26.04
CA GLN A 72 -57.74 -19.44 24.98
C GLN A 72 -56.32 -19.97 24.76
N GLY A 73 -56.03 -21.11 25.36
CA GLY A 73 -54.95 -22.01 25.00
C GLY A 73 -55.28 -23.37 25.62
N THR A 74 -55.39 -24.42 24.81
CA THR A 74 -55.69 -25.78 25.29
C THR A 74 -54.48 -26.36 26.01
N PHE A 75 -54.21 -25.87 27.22
CA PHE A 75 -53.30 -26.53 28.15
C PHE A 75 -54.13 -27.48 29.00
N PRO A 76 -53.79 -28.78 29.07
CA PRO A 76 -54.46 -29.66 30.01
C PRO A 76 -54.18 -29.13 31.42
N ASN A 77 -55.21 -28.62 32.09
CA ASN A 77 -55.11 -28.20 33.48
C ASN A 77 -54.51 -29.34 34.30
N VAL A 78 -53.31 -29.13 34.84
CA VAL A 78 -52.69 -30.03 35.81
C VAL A 78 -53.60 -30.05 37.03
N THR A 79 -54.38 -31.10 37.17
CA THR A 79 -55.29 -31.24 38.31
C THR A 79 -54.49 -31.86 39.45
N ILE A 80 -54.22 -31.08 40.49
CA ILE A 80 -53.63 -31.59 41.73
C ILE A 80 -54.77 -32.18 42.57
N ARG A 81 -54.76 -33.49 42.78
CA ARG A 81 -55.59 -34.14 43.80
C ARG A 81 -54.68 -34.77 44.84
N ASP A 82 -54.96 -34.51 46.12
CA ASP A 82 -54.27 -35.11 47.27
C ASP A 82 -52.73 -35.03 47.21
N ASN A 83 -52.20 -33.87 46.77
CA ASN A 83 -50.77 -33.60 46.60
C ASN A 83 -50.04 -34.57 45.64
N VAL A 84 -50.74 -35.19 44.69
CA VAL A 84 -50.17 -36.01 43.63
C VAL A 84 -50.47 -35.34 42.28
N VAL A 85 -49.42 -35.15 41.47
CA VAL A 85 -49.52 -34.62 40.11
C VAL A 85 -49.61 -35.79 39.14
N ASP A 86 -50.56 -35.75 38.21
CA ASP A 86 -50.67 -36.78 37.16
C ASP A 86 -49.44 -36.74 36.25
N LYS A 87 -48.56 -37.74 36.40
CA LYS A 87 -47.30 -37.87 35.68
C LYS A 87 -47.45 -37.84 34.16
N ALA A 88 -48.57 -38.37 33.63
CA ALA A 88 -48.80 -38.41 32.18
C ALA A 88 -49.14 -37.03 31.59
N ALA A 89 -49.63 -36.09 32.41
CA ALA A 89 -49.89 -34.72 32.01
C ALA A 89 -48.62 -33.85 32.09
N LEU A 90 -47.70 -34.15 33.02
CA LEU A 90 -46.47 -33.39 33.23
C LEU A 90 -45.44 -33.60 32.10
N ASP A 91 -45.29 -34.84 31.61
CA ASP A 91 -44.36 -35.16 30.50
C ASP A 91 -44.71 -34.46 29.17
N LYS A 92 -45.97 -34.02 28.98
CA LYS A 92 -46.38 -33.25 27.80
C LYS A 92 -46.20 -31.73 27.95
N VAL A 93 -46.10 -31.22 29.18
CA VAL A 93 -45.86 -29.80 29.45
C VAL A 93 -44.37 -29.48 29.47
N LEU A 94 -43.53 -30.49 29.72
CA LEU A 94 -42.08 -30.37 29.76
C LEU A 94 -41.35 -31.06 28.59
N ASP A 95 -42.04 -31.28 27.46
CA ASP A 95 -41.35 -31.65 26.22
C ASP A 95 -40.78 -30.38 25.57
N ILE A 96 -39.56 -30.02 25.98
CA ILE A 96 -38.79 -28.89 25.40
C ILE A 96 -38.05 -29.34 24.12
N SER A 97 -38.30 -30.54 23.62
CA SER A 97 -37.61 -31.05 22.43
C SER A 97 -38.20 -30.45 21.15
N GLY A 98 -37.71 -29.25 20.79
CA GLY A 98 -37.97 -28.64 19.48
C GLY A 98 -38.32 -27.15 19.49
N GLU A 99 -38.57 -26.55 20.65
CA GLU A 99 -38.79 -25.11 20.76
C GLU A 99 -37.53 -24.41 21.26
N SER A 100 -36.96 -23.55 20.40
CA SER A 100 -35.86 -22.67 20.78
C SER A 100 -36.39 -21.68 21.81
N ALA A 101 -36.08 -21.90 23.09
CA ALA A 101 -36.38 -20.95 24.15
C ALA A 101 -35.73 -19.60 23.82
N TYR A 102 -36.53 -18.60 23.45
CA TYR A 102 -36.12 -17.21 23.44
C TYR A 102 -35.94 -16.77 24.89
N GLY A 103 -34.72 -16.97 25.42
CA GLY A 103 -34.34 -16.57 26.77
C GLY A 103 -33.09 -17.31 27.21
N ASN A 104 -32.07 -16.56 27.59
CA ASN A 104 -30.77 -17.06 28.08
C ASN A 104 -30.93 -17.86 29.39
N ALA A 105 -31.40 -19.10 29.33
CA ALA A 105 -31.45 -19.97 30.50
C ALA A 105 -30.08 -20.65 30.68
N SER A 106 -29.27 -20.13 31.60
CA SER A 106 -27.95 -20.67 31.97
C SER A 106 -27.99 -21.98 32.78
N THR A 107 -29.17 -22.54 33.04
CA THR A 107 -29.37 -23.81 33.77
C THR A 107 -30.56 -24.57 33.20
N VAL A 108 -30.45 -25.90 33.12
CA VAL A 108 -31.59 -26.82 32.93
C VAL A 108 -31.95 -27.39 34.30
N ILE A 109 -33.20 -27.26 34.70
CA ILE A 109 -33.69 -27.80 35.97
C ILE A 109 -34.19 -29.22 35.74
N THR A 110 -33.58 -30.20 36.40
CA THR A 110 -34.05 -31.60 36.37
C THR A 110 -34.84 -31.87 37.64
N ILE A 111 -36.11 -32.23 37.51
CA ILE A 111 -36.99 -32.58 38.63
C ILE A 111 -37.15 -34.10 38.66
N THR A 112 -36.80 -34.73 39.79
CA THR A 112 -36.97 -36.17 39.97
C THR A 112 -38.23 -36.44 40.79
N LEU A 113 -39.13 -37.27 40.26
CA LEU A 113 -40.35 -37.70 40.96
C LEU A 113 -40.16 -39.10 41.59
N ASP A 114 -40.80 -39.38 42.72
CA ASP A 114 -40.90 -40.74 43.25
C ASP A 114 -41.93 -41.60 42.51
N THR A 115 -42.09 -42.85 42.95
CA THR A 115 -43.02 -43.83 42.34
C THR A 115 -44.49 -43.39 42.45
N ASP A 116 -44.79 -42.48 43.37
CA ASP A 116 -46.12 -41.93 43.59
C ASP A 116 -46.29 -40.55 42.93
N GLY A 117 -45.31 -40.09 42.13
CA GLY A 117 -45.37 -38.84 41.37
C GLY A 117 -45.10 -37.58 42.19
N ARG A 118 -44.59 -37.69 43.43
CA ARG A 118 -44.21 -36.53 44.24
C ARG A 118 -42.80 -36.07 43.89
N VAL A 119 -42.57 -34.75 43.90
CA VAL A 119 -41.23 -34.18 43.71
C VAL A 119 -40.35 -34.64 44.85
N ARG A 120 -39.33 -35.43 44.51
CA ARG A 120 -38.36 -35.96 45.47
C ARG A 120 -37.08 -35.14 45.50
N ASP A 121 -36.69 -34.55 44.37
CA ASP A 121 -35.50 -33.71 44.26
C ASP A 121 -35.63 -32.71 43.09
N ILE A 122 -35.00 -31.55 43.23
CA ILE A 122 -34.88 -30.52 42.19
C ILE A 122 -33.40 -30.18 42.07
N LEU A 123 -32.78 -30.61 40.97
CA LEU A 123 -31.37 -30.37 40.69
C LEU A 123 -31.23 -29.37 39.55
N GLU A 124 -30.63 -28.22 39.85
CA GLU A 124 -30.20 -27.27 38.82
C GLU A 124 -28.91 -27.78 38.17
N VAL A 125 -28.98 -28.17 36.89
CA VAL A 125 -27.83 -28.62 36.11
C VAL A 125 -27.41 -27.48 35.18
N PRO A 126 -26.22 -26.87 35.36
CA PRO A 126 -25.69 -25.90 34.41
C PRO A 126 -25.47 -26.56 33.05
N VAL A 127 -26.00 -25.96 31.99
CA VAL A 127 -25.73 -26.38 30.60
C VAL A 127 -24.41 -25.73 30.19
N SER A 128 -23.30 -26.45 30.32
CA SER A 128 -22.04 -26.00 29.72
C SER A 128 -22.08 -26.31 28.22
N VAL A 129 -22.10 -25.27 27.39
CA VAL A 129 -21.63 -25.37 26.01
C VAL A 129 -20.13 -25.61 26.08
N GLY A 130 -19.67 -26.72 25.49
CA GLY A 130 -18.28 -27.15 25.53
C GLY A 130 -17.35 -26.07 24.96
N SER A 131 -16.71 -25.34 25.86
CA SER A 131 -15.64 -24.40 25.60
C SER A 131 -14.30 -25.10 25.79
N SER A 132 -13.96 -26.04 24.92
CA SER A 132 -12.72 -26.82 25.09
C SER A 132 -11.48 -25.92 25.31
N ASN A 133 -11.52 -24.67 24.79
CA ASN A 133 -10.44 -23.70 24.92
C ASN A 133 -10.85 -22.32 25.50
N ILE A 134 -12.04 -22.16 26.11
CA ILE A 134 -12.45 -20.85 26.71
C ILE A 134 -12.91 -21.07 28.14
N VAL A 135 -12.15 -20.54 29.10
CA VAL A 135 -12.44 -20.70 30.54
C VAL A 135 -13.56 -19.76 31.01
N ASP A 136 -13.77 -18.64 30.32
CA ASP A 136 -14.85 -17.70 30.62
C ASP A 136 -16.00 -17.86 29.62
N LEU A 137 -17.05 -18.57 30.04
CA LEU A 137 -18.30 -18.77 29.29
C LEU A 137 -19.11 -17.47 29.08
N THR A 138 -18.61 -16.31 29.49
CA THR A 138 -19.24 -15.00 29.26
C THR A 138 -18.66 -14.22 28.08
N ILE A 139 -17.59 -14.71 27.44
CA ILE A 139 -17.06 -14.07 26.23
C ILE A 139 -18.03 -14.26 25.07
N SER A 140 -18.53 -13.15 24.54
CA SER A 140 -19.39 -13.08 23.36
C SER A 140 -18.65 -12.48 22.16
N ASN A 141 -19.27 -12.55 20.97
CA ASN A 141 -18.75 -11.86 19.78
C ASN A 141 -18.64 -10.34 19.96
N GLN A 142 -19.44 -9.74 20.85
CA GLN A 142 -19.32 -8.32 21.17
C GLN A 142 -18.04 -8.02 21.94
N ASP A 143 -17.63 -8.89 22.87
CA ASP A 143 -16.41 -8.72 23.65
C ASP A 143 -15.15 -8.74 22.77
N ILE A 144 -15.18 -9.52 21.69
CA ILE A 144 -14.12 -9.55 20.66
C ILE A 144 -14.11 -8.23 19.86
N ALA A 145 -15.28 -7.75 19.44
CA ALA A 145 -15.41 -6.57 18.58
C ALA A 145 -15.10 -5.25 19.29
N ASN A 146 -15.33 -5.17 20.60
CA ASN A 146 -15.09 -3.96 21.40
C ASN A 146 -13.74 -3.98 22.14
N GLN A 147 -12.85 -4.95 21.84
CA GLN A 147 -11.51 -5.09 22.42
C GLN A 147 -11.48 -5.21 23.96
N THR A 148 -12.60 -5.61 24.59
CA THR A 148 -12.69 -5.70 26.06
C THR A 148 -12.20 -7.05 26.61
N ILE A 149 -11.56 -7.87 25.78
CA ILE A 149 -10.98 -9.15 26.17
C ILE A 149 -9.68 -8.88 26.94
N THR A 150 -9.71 -9.18 28.24
CA THR A 150 -8.51 -9.21 29.09
C THR A 150 -7.89 -10.61 29.07
N ILE A 151 -6.55 -10.68 29.21
CA ILE A 151 -5.78 -11.94 29.21
C ILE A 151 -6.31 -12.96 30.25
N SER A 152 -6.92 -12.47 31.33
CA SER A 152 -7.55 -13.27 32.39
C SER A 152 -8.78 -14.09 31.95
N LYS A 153 -9.36 -13.80 30.77
CA LYS A 153 -10.51 -14.55 30.22
C LYS A 153 -10.11 -15.71 29.30
N LEU A 154 -8.82 -15.85 28.99
CA LEU A 154 -8.25 -16.96 28.22
C LEU A 154 -7.72 -18.03 29.20
N THR A 155 -7.74 -19.32 28.81
CA THR A 155 -7.38 -20.43 29.72
C THR A 155 -5.97 -20.26 30.31
N SER A 156 -5.75 -20.81 31.49
CA SER A 156 -4.58 -20.64 32.36
C SER A 156 -3.25 -21.23 31.85
N GLU A 157 -3.05 -21.37 30.54
CA GLU A 157 -1.71 -21.58 29.98
C GLU A 157 -0.94 -20.27 29.75
N GLY A 158 -1.41 -19.16 30.32
CA GLY A 158 -0.59 -18.01 30.66
C GLY A 158 0.37 -18.31 31.80
N ASN A 159 1.24 -19.33 31.64
CA ASN A 159 2.49 -19.36 32.40
C ASN A 159 3.21 -18.06 32.08
N SER A 160 3.62 -17.33 33.12
CA SER A 160 4.51 -16.17 33.01
C SER A 160 5.58 -16.47 31.95
N ASN A 161 5.78 -15.56 30.98
CA ASN A 161 6.70 -15.73 29.84
C ASN A 161 6.10 -16.43 28.59
N LYS A 162 4.84 -16.12 28.22
CA LYS A 162 4.24 -16.53 26.92
C LYS A 162 3.41 -15.42 26.25
N VAL A 163 3.45 -15.36 24.92
CA VAL A 163 2.71 -14.44 24.05
C VAL A 163 1.73 -15.24 23.17
N LEU A 164 0.47 -14.80 23.07
CA LEU A 164 -0.49 -15.36 22.13
C LEU A 164 -0.17 -14.88 20.71
N THR A 165 0.12 -15.82 19.81
CA THR A 165 0.51 -15.53 18.42
C THR A 165 -0.21 -16.49 17.46
N THR A 166 -0.05 -16.28 16.15
CA THR A 166 -0.51 -17.20 15.11
C THR A 166 0.64 -18.03 14.55
N ASP A 167 0.40 -19.30 14.20
CA ASP A 167 1.34 -20.08 13.38
C ASP A 167 1.33 -19.61 11.91
N GLY A 168 2.21 -20.17 11.08
CA GLY A 168 2.27 -19.86 9.63
C GLY A 168 1.02 -20.26 8.84
N SER A 169 0.06 -20.94 9.47
CA SER A 169 -1.25 -21.30 8.91
C SER A 169 -2.40 -20.44 9.48
N GLY A 170 -2.09 -19.48 10.37
CA GLY A 170 -3.06 -18.58 10.99
C GLY A 170 -3.75 -19.10 12.26
N ASN A 171 -3.35 -20.25 12.81
CA ASN A 171 -3.94 -20.78 14.05
C ASN A 171 -3.34 -20.11 15.28
N LEU A 172 -4.18 -19.76 16.26
CA LEU A 172 -3.75 -19.14 17.52
C LEU A 172 -3.09 -20.15 18.47
N TYR A 173 -1.92 -19.82 19.03
CA TYR A 173 -1.23 -20.59 20.07
C TYR A 173 -0.42 -19.70 21.03
N TRP A 174 -0.17 -20.18 22.25
CA TRP A 174 0.70 -19.50 23.24
C TRP A 174 2.17 -19.87 23.02
N ALA A 175 2.92 -18.97 22.40
CA ALA A 175 4.37 -19.08 22.20
C ALA A 175 5.12 -18.56 23.44
N ASP A 176 6.30 -19.11 23.73
CA ASP A 176 7.21 -18.59 24.75
C ASP A 176 7.64 -17.14 24.42
N GLU A 177 7.64 -16.22 25.38
CA GLU A 177 8.02 -14.81 25.16
C GLU A 177 9.50 -14.71 24.75
N ASN A 178 10.33 -15.67 25.17
CA ASN A 178 11.74 -15.78 24.75
C ASN A 178 11.89 -16.06 23.25
N LEU A 179 10.83 -16.48 22.54
CA LEU A 179 10.84 -16.59 21.07
C LEU A 179 10.77 -15.23 20.37
N PHE A 180 10.27 -14.21 21.06
CA PHE A 180 10.13 -12.84 20.53
C PHE A 180 11.18 -11.88 21.09
N LEU A 181 12.04 -12.36 21.98
CA LEU A 181 13.22 -11.61 22.39
C LEU A 181 14.15 -11.48 21.19
N THR A 182 14.16 -10.31 20.58
CA THR A 182 15.26 -9.91 19.72
C THR A 182 16.54 -9.98 20.57
N PRO A 183 17.59 -10.69 20.15
CA PRO A 183 18.89 -10.63 20.81
C PRO A 183 19.26 -9.17 21.08
N ALA A 184 19.89 -8.88 22.22
CA ALA A 184 20.37 -7.53 22.50
C ALA A 184 21.26 -7.07 21.34
N LEU A 185 20.84 -6.00 20.65
CA LEU A 185 21.61 -5.42 19.57
C LEU A 185 22.92 -4.86 20.15
N VAL A 186 24.03 -5.50 19.82
CA VAL A 186 25.32 -4.81 19.85
C VAL A 186 25.37 -3.87 18.65
N SER A 187 26.01 -2.70 18.81
CA SER A 187 26.10 -1.68 17.76
C SER A 187 26.55 -2.29 16.42
N GLY A 188 25.84 -1.95 15.33
CA GLY A 188 26.16 -2.43 13.98
C GLY A 188 25.60 -3.81 13.64
N GLN A 189 24.32 -4.07 13.95
CA GLN A 189 23.61 -5.25 13.45
C GLN A 189 22.30 -4.87 12.75
N MET A 190 21.92 -5.63 11.72
CA MET A 190 20.62 -5.57 11.06
C MET A 190 19.84 -6.87 11.30
N PHE A 191 18.53 -6.76 11.52
CA PHE A 191 17.64 -7.92 11.58
C PHE A 191 17.12 -8.29 10.20
N ILE A 192 17.29 -9.55 9.82
CA ILE A 192 16.64 -10.14 8.64
C ILE A 192 15.73 -11.29 9.07
N GLY A 193 14.65 -11.53 8.34
CA GLY A 193 13.82 -12.73 8.54
C GLY A 193 14.60 -13.98 8.13
N GLY A 194 14.84 -14.88 9.09
CA GLY A 194 15.40 -16.20 8.83
C GLY A 194 14.35 -17.16 8.25
N SER A 195 14.82 -18.27 7.66
CA SER A 195 13.94 -19.35 7.18
C SER A 195 13.22 -20.12 8.30
N ASP A 196 13.53 -19.80 9.55
CA ASP A 196 12.96 -20.36 10.78
C ASP A 196 11.96 -19.40 11.45
N ASP A 197 11.47 -18.39 10.72
CA ASP A 197 10.54 -17.34 11.21
C ASP A 197 11.08 -16.55 12.41
N ARG A 198 12.40 -16.53 12.60
CA ARG A 198 13.09 -15.75 13.63
C ARG A 198 13.88 -14.61 13.00
N ALA A 199 13.86 -13.45 13.64
CA ALA A 199 14.75 -12.36 13.28
C ALA A 199 16.19 -12.72 13.65
N ILE A 200 17.07 -12.80 12.66
CA ILE A 200 18.50 -13.06 12.85
C ILE A 200 19.23 -11.72 12.79
N GLY A 201 19.99 -11.40 13.84
CA GLY A 201 20.90 -10.25 13.83
C GLY A 201 22.17 -10.59 13.04
N LEU A 202 22.37 -9.92 11.90
CA LEU A 202 23.61 -10.01 11.13
C LEU A 202 24.52 -8.84 11.45
N PRO A 203 25.83 -9.07 11.73
CA PRO A 203 26.81 -8.00 11.84
C PRO A 203 26.88 -7.19 10.55
N THR A 204 26.80 -5.87 10.64
CA THR A 204 27.02 -4.94 9.51
C THR A 204 28.50 -4.60 9.37
N THR A 205 29.41 -5.51 9.75
CA THR A 205 30.84 -5.31 9.58
C THR A 205 31.21 -5.62 8.14
N GLY A 206 31.19 -4.60 7.28
CA GLY A 206 31.44 -4.69 5.85
C GLY A 206 30.35 -4.00 5.04
N ASP A 207 30.47 -4.04 3.71
CA ASP A 207 29.51 -3.42 2.80
C ASP A 207 28.20 -4.22 2.80
N LEU A 208 27.09 -3.51 3.00
CA LEU A 208 25.77 -4.10 2.93
C LEU A 208 25.32 -4.19 1.47
N ASN A 209 25.42 -5.37 0.86
CA ASN A 209 24.86 -5.60 -0.47
C ASN A 209 23.34 -5.89 -0.38
N ILE A 210 22.52 -4.82 -0.39
CA ILE A 210 21.06 -4.96 -0.52
C ILE A 210 20.73 -5.24 -1.99
N VAL A 211 20.58 -6.51 -2.34
CA VAL A 211 20.05 -6.89 -3.66
C VAL A 211 18.54 -6.67 -3.64
N ASN A 212 18.08 -5.48 -4.04
CA ASN A 212 16.67 -5.24 -4.27
C ASN A 212 16.28 -5.82 -5.65
N THR A 213 15.58 -6.95 -5.66
CA THR A 213 14.97 -7.50 -6.89
C THR A 213 13.68 -6.77 -7.28
N GLY A 214 13.18 -5.85 -6.43
CA GLY A 214 12.14 -4.90 -6.76
C GLY A 214 12.71 -3.64 -7.41
N THR A 215 11.93 -2.97 -8.25
CA THR A 215 12.24 -1.69 -8.92
C THR A 215 12.54 -0.56 -7.92
N ALA A 216 13.70 -0.56 -7.26
CA ALA A 216 14.27 0.64 -6.67
C ALA A 216 15.12 1.32 -7.73
N ILE A 217 14.58 2.40 -8.27
CA ILE A 217 15.23 3.27 -9.25
C ILE A 217 16.17 4.28 -8.57
N ASP A 218 16.39 4.19 -7.25
CA ASP A 218 17.11 5.23 -6.51
C ASP A 218 17.79 4.68 -5.24
N PHE A 219 18.87 3.92 -5.40
CA PHE A 219 19.83 3.73 -4.30
C PHE A 219 20.66 5.01 -4.20
N GLN A 220 20.23 5.94 -3.35
CA GLN A 220 20.97 7.17 -3.09
C GLN A 220 22.15 6.86 -2.16
N ILE A 221 23.37 7.06 -2.64
CA ILE A 221 24.54 7.17 -1.77
C ILE A 221 24.33 8.46 -0.96
N LYS A 222 23.86 8.30 0.29
CA LYS A 222 23.68 9.42 1.23
C LYS A 222 24.97 9.87 1.90
N ASP A 223 26.08 9.24 1.54
CA ASP A 223 27.38 9.71 2.00
C ASP A 223 27.66 11.10 1.41
N LEU A 224 28.25 11.98 2.22
CA LEU A 224 28.67 13.31 1.78
C LEU A 224 29.91 13.24 0.88
N ILE A 225 30.60 12.09 0.88
CA ILE A 225 31.83 11.84 0.15
C ILE A 225 31.66 10.53 -0.60
N ILE A 226 32.10 10.51 -1.86
CA ILE A 226 32.30 9.28 -2.63
C ILE A 226 33.82 9.01 -2.60
N GLU A 227 34.23 7.93 -1.97
CA GLU A 227 35.63 7.48 -1.94
C GLU A 227 35.94 6.59 -3.15
N THR A 228 37.23 6.36 -3.42
CA THR A 228 37.68 5.57 -4.58
C THR A 228 37.18 4.13 -4.58
N GLY A 229 36.82 3.57 -3.41
CA GLY A 229 36.23 2.24 -3.29
C GLY A 229 34.75 2.16 -3.61
N ASP A 230 34.03 3.28 -3.57
CA ASP A 230 32.56 3.31 -3.72
C ASP A 230 32.13 3.13 -5.18
N ILE A 231 32.98 3.54 -6.10
CA ILE A 231 32.76 3.43 -7.54
C ILE A 231 33.72 2.36 -8.09
N ALA A 232 33.16 1.22 -8.51
CA ALA A 232 33.95 0.19 -9.17
C ALA A 232 34.63 0.73 -10.45
N ASN A 233 35.78 0.16 -10.80
CA ASN A 233 36.49 0.50 -12.03
C ASN A 233 35.56 0.37 -13.25
N ASN A 234 35.56 1.39 -14.12
CA ASN A 234 34.70 1.49 -15.30
C ASN A 234 33.18 1.54 -14.99
N ALA A 235 32.77 1.76 -13.74
CA ALA A 235 31.34 1.84 -13.41
C ALA A 235 30.68 3.10 -13.97
N ILE A 236 31.43 4.18 -14.16
CA ILE A 236 30.95 5.41 -14.80
C ILE A 236 31.26 5.31 -16.29
N ILE A 237 30.20 5.12 -17.08
CA ILE A 237 30.22 5.07 -18.55
C ILE A 237 29.47 6.28 -19.10
N ASN A 238 29.63 6.59 -20.38
CA ASN A 238 29.05 7.77 -21.02
C ASN A 238 27.53 7.86 -20.82
N GLU A 239 26.80 6.74 -20.88
CA GLU A 239 25.35 6.68 -20.68
C GLU A 239 24.90 7.07 -19.26
N LYS A 240 25.82 7.02 -18.28
CA LYS A 240 25.57 7.44 -16.89
C LYS A 240 25.93 8.90 -16.63
N ILE A 241 26.60 9.58 -17.56
CA ILE A 241 26.94 10.99 -17.47
C ILE A 241 25.94 11.77 -18.31
N ALA A 242 25.05 12.53 -17.67
CA ALA A 242 24.15 13.41 -18.40
C ALA A 242 24.91 14.48 -19.18
N SER A 243 24.35 14.94 -20.29
CA SER A 243 24.96 16.03 -21.09
C SER A 243 25.16 17.28 -20.23
N GLY A 244 26.38 17.80 -20.20
CA GLY A 244 26.76 18.96 -19.38
C GLY A 244 26.90 18.68 -17.87
N ALA A 245 26.83 17.43 -17.43
CA ALA A 245 27.00 17.08 -16.02
C ALA A 245 28.42 17.36 -15.50
N VAL A 246 29.44 17.17 -16.36
CA VAL A 246 30.81 17.53 -16.07
C VAL A 246 31.05 18.95 -16.59
N GLN A 247 31.19 19.90 -15.66
CA GLN A 247 31.47 21.30 -15.98
C GLN A 247 32.97 21.59 -15.77
N SER A 248 33.49 22.66 -16.37
CA SER A 248 34.92 23.01 -16.25
C SER A 248 35.37 23.18 -14.79
N ASN A 249 34.53 23.73 -13.92
CA ASN A 249 34.82 23.86 -12.48
C ASN A 249 34.78 22.54 -11.71
N SER A 250 34.32 21.45 -12.34
CA SER A 250 34.30 20.10 -11.78
C SER A 250 35.57 19.32 -12.14
N ILE A 251 36.42 19.88 -13.01
CA ILE A 251 37.70 19.32 -13.43
C ILE A 251 38.79 20.18 -12.80
N GLU A 252 39.71 19.57 -12.06
CA GLU A 252 40.84 20.29 -11.47
C GLU A 252 41.79 20.78 -12.57
N ASP A 253 42.41 21.94 -12.36
CA ASP A 253 43.35 22.52 -13.31
C ASP A 253 44.53 21.56 -13.55
N GLY A 254 44.76 21.21 -14.82
CA GLY A 254 45.79 20.24 -15.21
C GLY A 254 45.40 18.77 -15.04
N ALA A 255 44.15 18.47 -14.65
CA ALA A 255 43.69 17.08 -14.53
C ALA A 255 43.55 16.35 -15.88
N ILE A 256 43.42 17.08 -16.98
CA ILE A 256 43.39 16.52 -18.34
C ILE A 256 44.81 16.63 -18.92
N THR A 257 45.49 15.50 -19.08
CA THR A 257 46.80 15.43 -19.73
C THR A 257 46.68 15.00 -21.19
N SER A 258 47.81 14.98 -21.90
CA SER A 258 47.87 14.50 -23.29
C SER A 258 47.42 13.04 -23.43
N GLU A 259 47.65 12.21 -22.42
CA GLU A 259 47.30 10.79 -22.38
C GLU A 259 45.78 10.56 -22.26
N ASP A 260 45.05 11.53 -21.70
CA ASP A 260 43.60 11.48 -21.58
C ASP A 260 42.88 11.84 -22.90
N LEU A 261 43.57 12.50 -23.82
CA LEU A 261 43.04 12.94 -25.11
C LEU A 261 43.43 11.96 -26.22
N ALA A 262 42.44 11.30 -26.81
CA ALA A 262 42.66 10.49 -28.00
C ALA A 262 43.16 11.36 -29.18
N THR A 263 43.88 10.75 -30.12
CA THR A 263 44.30 11.43 -31.35
C THR A 263 43.10 12.00 -32.10
N GLY A 264 43.09 13.33 -32.30
CA GLY A 264 42.00 14.05 -32.95
C GLY A 264 40.79 14.34 -32.05
N ALA A 265 40.89 14.13 -30.73
CA ALA A 265 39.81 14.43 -29.78
C ALA A 265 39.45 15.92 -29.70
N VAL A 266 40.39 16.82 -30.02
CA VAL A 266 40.17 18.26 -30.09
C VAL A 266 40.01 18.66 -31.55
N GLU A 267 38.80 19.02 -31.95
CA GLU A 267 38.53 19.54 -33.30
C GLU A 267 38.87 21.02 -33.37
N THR A 268 39.16 21.52 -34.58
CA THR A 268 39.43 22.95 -34.81
C THR A 268 38.26 23.83 -34.36
N SER A 269 37.03 23.34 -34.46
CA SER A 269 35.81 24.02 -33.99
C SER A 269 35.76 24.21 -32.47
N ASN A 270 36.57 23.46 -31.71
CA ASN A 270 36.65 23.55 -30.25
C ASN A 270 37.76 24.49 -29.78
N ILE A 271 38.64 24.94 -30.67
CA ILE A 271 39.71 25.89 -30.37
C ILE A 271 39.17 27.28 -30.69
N LEU A 272 39.14 28.15 -29.68
CA LEU A 272 38.70 29.53 -29.88
C LEU A 272 39.76 30.31 -30.68
N ASP A 273 39.30 31.17 -31.58
CA ASP A 273 40.20 31.99 -32.38
C ASP A 273 41.13 32.83 -31.51
N ALA A 274 42.40 32.92 -31.91
CA ALA A 274 43.46 33.67 -31.25
C ALA A 274 43.80 33.25 -29.81
N THR A 275 43.41 32.03 -29.37
CA THR A 275 43.82 31.52 -28.05
C THR A 275 45.10 30.71 -28.05
N ILE A 276 45.59 30.26 -29.21
CA ILE A 276 46.89 29.61 -29.32
C ILE A 276 47.95 30.70 -29.46
N LEU A 277 48.70 30.92 -28.38
CA LEU A 277 49.77 31.91 -28.31
C LEU A 277 51.10 31.30 -28.79
N THR A 278 52.12 32.15 -28.94
CA THR A 278 53.44 31.68 -29.40
C THR A 278 54.07 30.70 -28.42
N GLU A 279 53.89 30.91 -27.11
CA GLU A 279 54.37 30.01 -26.06
C GLU A 279 53.71 28.63 -26.06
N ASP A 280 52.53 28.48 -26.67
CA ASP A 280 51.84 27.19 -26.80
C ASP A 280 52.40 26.35 -27.97
N ILE A 281 53.13 26.99 -28.89
CA ILE A 281 53.72 26.36 -30.06
C ILE A 281 55.20 26.11 -29.78
N ALA A 282 55.58 24.83 -29.67
CA ALA A 282 56.99 24.48 -29.52
C ALA A 282 57.82 25.00 -30.72
N ASP A 283 59.08 25.32 -30.46
CA ASP A 283 60.03 25.71 -31.51
C ASP A 283 60.04 24.65 -32.62
N GLU A 284 60.08 25.11 -33.88
CA GLU A 284 60.07 24.28 -35.09
C GLU A 284 58.80 23.40 -35.27
N ALA A 285 57.77 23.57 -34.42
CA ALA A 285 56.55 22.77 -34.54
C ALA A 285 55.79 23.03 -35.85
N ILE A 286 55.93 24.21 -36.45
CA ILE A 286 55.35 24.54 -37.75
C ILE A 286 56.38 24.22 -38.85
N THR A 287 56.27 23.02 -39.43
CA THR A 287 57.12 22.59 -40.54
C THR A 287 56.56 23.08 -41.88
N THR A 288 57.37 23.03 -42.94
CA THR A 288 56.96 23.44 -44.29
C THR A 288 55.74 22.66 -44.79
N GLU A 289 55.57 21.39 -44.43
CA GLU A 289 54.40 20.59 -44.79
C GLU A 289 53.10 21.05 -44.13
N LYS A 290 53.19 21.78 -43.00
CA LYS A 290 52.03 22.36 -42.31
C LYS A 290 51.62 23.71 -42.88
N ILE A 291 52.49 24.33 -43.69
CA ILE A 291 52.23 25.62 -44.34
C ILE A 291 51.69 25.34 -45.75
N ALA A 292 50.44 25.71 -46.00
CA ALA A 292 49.85 25.56 -47.33
C ALA A 292 50.60 26.42 -48.37
N SER A 293 50.67 25.95 -49.61
CA SER A 293 51.28 26.71 -50.70
C SER A 293 50.58 28.07 -50.88
N GLY A 294 51.36 29.15 -50.87
CA GLY A 294 50.85 30.52 -50.94
C GLY A 294 50.23 31.06 -49.65
N ALA A 295 50.30 30.33 -48.53
CA ALA A 295 49.77 30.81 -47.25
C ALA A 295 50.55 32.03 -46.73
N ILE A 296 51.86 32.07 -46.94
CA ILE A 296 52.70 33.22 -46.60
C ILE A 296 52.69 34.19 -47.77
N GLN A 297 52.14 35.38 -47.53
CA GLN A 297 52.10 36.49 -48.48
C GLN A 297 53.22 37.48 -48.17
N ALA A 298 53.53 38.36 -49.12
CA ALA A 298 54.59 39.36 -48.95
C ALA A 298 54.40 40.25 -47.71
N GLY A 299 53.14 40.54 -47.33
CA GLY A 299 52.83 41.34 -46.13
C GLY A 299 53.05 40.61 -44.80
N ASP A 300 53.16 39.28 -44.81
CA ASP A 300 53.42 38.47 -43.61
C ASP A 300 54.92 38.44 -43.27
N ILE A 301 55.77 38.80 -44.24
CA ILE A 301 57.23 38.82 -44.12
C ILE A 301 57.66 40.24 -43.78
N GLN A 302 58.33 40.42 -42.64
CA GLN A 302 58.88 41.73 -42.27
C GLN A 302 59.97 42.18 -43.25
N ASP A 303 60.08 43.49 -43.48
CA ASP A 303 61.13 44.07 -44.31
C ASP A 303 62.52 43.65 -43.83
N GLY A 304 63.28 43.02 -44.73
CA GLY A 304 64.63 42.52 -44.44
C GLY A 304 64.69 41.19 -43.67
N ALA A 305 63.56 40.52 -43.42
CA ALA A 305 63.54 39.21 -42.75
C ALA A 305 64.24 38.11 -43.57
N ILE A 306 64.21 38.23 -44.91
CA ILE A 306 64.91 37.32 -45.81
C ILE A 306 66.32 37.88 -46.08
N GLY A 307 67.32 37.25 -45.47
CA GLY A 307 68.74 37.56 -45.68
C GLY A 307 69.38 36.66 -46.74
N THR A 308 70.67 36.88 -47.00
CA THR A 308 71.44 36.10 -48.00
C THR A 308 71.64 34.64 -47.60
N GLY A 309 71.49 34.29 -46.32
CA GLY A 309 71.57 32.89 -45.88
C GLY A 309 70.31 32.08 -46.19
N GLN A 310 69.19 32.76 -46.48
CA GLN A 310 67.90 32.15 -46.80
C GLN A 310 67.65 32.01 -48.31
N LEU A 311 68.50 32.63 -49.14
CA LEU A 311 68.46 32.55 -50.60
C LEU A 311 69.72 31.83 -51.07
N LEU A 312 69.58 30.67 -51.72
CA LEU A 312 70.70 29.96 -52.31
C LEU A 312 71.09 30.59 -53.65
N ASP A 313 72.34 30.35 -54.06
CA ASP A 313 72.85 30.79 -55.36
C ASP A 313 71.99 30.23 -56.50
N GLY A 314 71.35 31.13 -57.24
CA GLY A 314 70.47 30.79 -58.36
C GLY A 314 68.98 30.64 -58.02
N ASP A 315 68.58 30.81 -56.75
CA ASP A 315 67.16 30.77 -56.36
C ASP A 315 66.35 31.90 -57.01
N ILE A 316 66.95 33.08 -57.13
CA ILE A 316 66.34 34.21 -57.83
C ILE A 316 66.63 34.08 -59.33
N GLN A 317 65.59 33.73 -60.08
CA GLN A 317 65.59 33.63 -61.53
C GLN A 317 65.08 34.93 -62.15
N THR A 318 65.29 35.10 -63.46
CA THR A 318 64.81 36.28 -64.19
C THR A 318 63.30 36.46 -64.07
N ILE A 319 62.52 35.37 -63.97
CA ILE A 319 61.06 35.42 -63.82
C ILE A 319 60.62 36.00 -62.46
N ASP A 320 61.48 35.95 -61.44
CA ASP A 320 61.18 36.46 -60.10
C ASP A 320 61.41 37.98 -60.02
N ILE A 321 62.09 38.55 -61.00
CA ILE A 321 62.40 39.98 -61.08
C ILE A 321 61.51 40.61 -62.16
N ASN A 322 60.57 41.46 -61.74
CA ASN A 322 59.76 42.22 -62.68
C ASN A 322 60.64 43.05 -63.64
N ASP A 323 60.16 43.23 -64.87
CA ASP A 323 60.82 44.09 -65.85
C ASP A 323 61.12 45.47 -65.25
N GLN A 324 62.35 45.96 -65.48
CA GLN A 324 62.86 47.24 -64.98
C GLN A 324 62.98 47.33 -63.44
N ALA A 325 62.76 46.24 -62.70
CA ALA A 325 62.91 46.28 -61.24
C ALA A 325 64.34 46.56 -60.80
N VAL A 326 65.36 46.16 -61.56
CA VAL A 326 66.77 46.49 -61.29
C VAL A 326 67.10 47.84 -61.95
N THR A 327 66.84 48.91 -61.22
CA THR A 327 67.19 50.28 -61.62
C THR A 327 68.67 50.58 -61.34
N SER A 328 69.26 51.58 -61.98
CA SER A 328 70.66 51.99 -61.73
C SER A 328 70.98 52.25 -60.26
N ALA A 329 70.04 52.78 -59.46
CA ALA A 329 70.23 53.01 -58.03
C ALA A 329 70.38 51.72 -57.19
N LYS A 330 70.00 50.56 -57.73
CA LYS A 330 70.14 49.23 -57.09
C LYS A 330 71.45 48.52 -57.47
N ILE A 331 72.16 49.04 -58.48
CA ILE A 331 73.45 48.50 -58.94
C ILE A 331 74.55 49.38 -58.34
N ALA A 332 75.50 48.77 -57.65
CA ALA A 332 76.63 49.52 -57.12
C ALA A 332 77.56 49.97 -58.27
N ASN A 333 78.09 51.19 -58.17
CA ASN A 333 78.96 51.73 -59.21
C ASN A 333 80.23 50.87 -59.36
N GLY A 334 80.59 50.57 -60.60
CA GLY A 334 81.79 49.79 -60.94
C GLY A 334 81.66 48.29 -60.76
N THR A 335 80.48 47.75 -60.43
CA THR A 335 80.29 46.29 -60.32
C THR A 335 79.94 45.61 -61.63
N ILE A 336 79.42 46.35 -62.62
CA ILE A 336 79.21 45.83 -63.97
C ILE A 336 80.56 45.78 -64.68
N VAL A 337 81.07 44.57 -64.89
CA VAL A 337 82.33 44.32 -65.60
C VAL A 337 82.05 43.87 -67.04
N ASN A 338 83.10 43.75 -67.86
CA ASN A 338 82.95 43.36 -69.26
C ASN A 338 82.33 41.97 -69.42
N GLU A 339 82.58 41.08 -68.48
CA GLU A 339 82.01 39.73 -68.44
C GLU A 339 80.48 39.73 -68.24
N ASP A 340 79.92 40.77 -67.63
CA ASP A 340 78.47 40.92 -67.42
C ASP A 340 77.74 41.43 -68.69
N ILE A 341 78.49 42.00 -69.64
CA ILE A 341 77.97 42.62 -70.86
C ILE A 341 78.23 41.68 -72.03
N SER A 342 77.17 41.14 -72.63
CA SER A 342 77.32 40.30 -73.81
C SER A 342 77.87 41.08 -75.01
N THR A 343 78.66 40.42 -75.86
CA THR A 343 79.23 41.03 -77.07
C THR A 343 78.11 41.62 -77.96
N GLY A 344 78.17 42.93 -78.20
CA GLY A 344 77.17 43.66 -78.99
C GLY A 344 75.92 44.08 -78.23
N ALA A 345 75.88 43.90 -76.90
CA ALA A 345 74.78 44.38 -76.06
C ALA A 345 74.67 45.92 -76.05
N VAL A 346 75.82 46.61 -76.03
CA VAL A 346 75.87 48.06 -76.16
C VAL A 346 75.82 48.43 -77.64
N GLN A 347 74.70 49.00 -78.06
CA GLN A 347 74.47 49.46 -79.44
C GLN A 347 74.64 50.98 -79.51
N SER A 348 74.76 51.55 -80.72
CA SER A 348 74.95 53.01 -80.87
C SER A 348 73.82 53.84 -80.25
N ASN A 349 72.59 53.32 -80.21
CA ASN A 349 71.45 53.95 -79.53
C ASN A 349 71.45 53.78 -78.00
N SER A 350 72.34 52.96 -77.45
CA SER A 350 72.55 52.80 -76.00
C SER A 350 73.48 53.88 -75.44
N ILE A 351 74.17 54.63 -76.29
CA ILE A 351 75.14 55.66 -75.92
C ILE A 351 74.59 57.01 -76.37
N GLU A 352 74.61 58.01 -75.48
CA GLU A 352 74.20 59.37 -75.83
C GLU A 352 75.25 60.04 -76.73
N ASP A 353 74.80 60.87 -77.69
CA ASP A 353 75.71 61.55 -78.62
C ASP A 353 76.71 62.43 -77.86
N GLY A 354 78.00 62.19 -78.09
CA GLY A 354 79.09 62.89 -77.42
C GLY A 354 79.43 62.37 -76.02
N ALA A 355 78.78 61.30 -75.54
CA ALA A 355 79.08 60.69 -74.24
C ALA A 355 80.46 60.01 -74.19
N ILE A 356 80.95 59.52 -75.34
CA ILE A 356 82.30 58.97 -75.48
C ILE A 356 83.21 60.06 -76.05
N VAL A 357 84.17 60.51 -75.25
CA VAL A 357 85.19 61.49 -75.66
C VAL A 357 86.49 60.79 -76.09
N SER A 358 87.41 61.54 -76.68
CA SER A 358 88.71 61.01 -77.15
C SER A 358 89.50 60.31 -76.05
N GLU A 359 89.36 60.77 -74.81
CA GLU A 359 90.00 60.26 -73.61
C GLU A 359 89.47 58.86 -73.20
N ASP A 360 88.25 58.51 -73.60
CA ASP A 360 87.61 57.22 -73.29
C ASP A 360 88.04 56.10 -74.25
N ILE A 361 88.66 56.45 -75.38
CA ILE A 361 89.02 55.53 -76.46
C ILE A 361 90.54 55.34 -76.49
N ALA A 362 91.00 54.10 -76.27
CA ALA A 362 92.42 53.79 -76.41
C ALA A 362 92.91 54.00 -77.86
N GLY A 363 94.15 54.49 -78.02
CA GLY A 363 94.74 54.74 -79.35
C GLY A 363 94.75 53.48 -80.22
N GLY A 364 94.03 53.53 -81.35
CA GLY A 364 93.88 52.43 -82.31
C GLY A 364 92.68 51.51 -82.09
N ALA A 365 91.76 51.85 -81.18
CA ALA A 365 90.58 51.04 -80.87
C ALA A 365 89.39 51.17 -81.85
N VAL A 366 89.43 52.12 -82.79
CA VAL A 366 88.35 52.40 -83.76
C VAL A 366 88.90 52.48 -85.18
#